data_AF-A0A356UJT3-F1
#
_entry.id   AF-A0A356UJT3-F1
#
_cell.length_a   1.000
_cell.length_b   1.000
_cell.length_c   1.000
_cell.angle_alpha   90.00
_cell.angle_beta   90.00
_cell.angle_gamma   90.00
#
_symmetry.space_group_name_H-M   'P 1'
#
loop_
_entity.id
_entity.type
_entity.pdbx_description
1 polymer ?
#
loop_
_entity_poly.entity_id
_entity_poly.type
_entity_poly.pdbx_seq_one_letter_code
_entity_poly.pdbx_strand_id
1 'polypeptide(L)'
;MELIAAPKMTKQCFEAVRELIDMFELVPVDSLVATTSGRFLAKYRASHGLEPMDAIIAATALTNDAALFTLNTKHFKYIDGLIVINPYLTYD
;
A
#
# COMPACT_ATOMS: atom_id res chain seq x y z
N MET A 1 -1.08 2.96 -10.06
CA MET A 1 -0.16 2.52 -11.15
C MET A 1 -0.41 1.06 -11.51
N GLU A 2 -0.29 0.13 -10.56
CA GLU A 2 -0.43 -1.32 -10.82
C GLU A 2 -1.80 -1.73 -11.38
N LEU A 3 -2.89 -1.22 -10.81
CA LEU A 3 -4.26 -1.56 -11.22
C LEU A 3 -4.57 -1.27 -12.70
N ILE A 4 -3.91 -0.27 -13.29
CA ILE A 4 -4.12 0.14 -14.69
C ILE A 4 -3.01 -0.31 -15.64
N ALA A 5 -1.94 -0.94 -15.11
CA ALA A 5 -0.77 -1.37 -15.88
C ALA A 5 -0.87 -2.82 -16.41
N ALA A 6 -2.08 -3.40 -16.40
CA ALA A 6 -2.29 -4.77 -16.86
C ALA A 6 -1.96 -4.94 -18.37
N PRO A 7 -1.19 -5.97 -18.79
CA PRO A 7 -0.74 -6.15 -20.19
C PRO A 7 -1.85 -6.23 -21.25
N LYS A 8 -3.10 -6.51 -20.85
CA LYS A 8 -4.28 -6.62 -21.73
C LYS A 8 -5.44 -5.75 -21.24
N MET A 9 -5.14 -4.52 -20.83
CA MET A 9 -6.16 -3.60 -20.35
C MET A 9 -7.11 -3.17 -21.47
N THR A 10 -8.37 -3.63 -21.42
CA THR A 10 -9.44 -3.14 -22.32
C THR A 10 -10.04 -1.85 -21.75
N LYS A 11 -10.73 -1.08 -22.60
CA LYS A 11 -11.46 0.11 -22.14
C LYS A 11 -12.50 -0.24 -21.06
N GLN A 12 -13.21 -1.35 -21.23
CA GLN A 12 -14.21 -1.82 -20.27
C GLN A 12 -13.58 -2.17 -18.92
N CYS A 13 -12.42 -2.85 -18.92
CA CYS A 13 -11.70 -3.17 -17.69
C CYS A 13 -11.18 -1.90 -17.00
N PHE A 14 -10.65 -0.95 -17.77
CA PHE A 14 -10.19 0.33 -17.25
C PHE A 14 -11.32 1.12 -16.57
N GLU A 15 -12.50 1.21 -17.19
CA GLU A 15 -13.64 1.90 -16.59
C GLU A 15 -14.14 1.18 -15.32
N ALA A 16 -14.19 -0.15 -15.32
CA ALA A 16 -14.57 -0.90 -14.12
C ALA A 16 -13.59 -0.67 -12.95
N VAL A 17 -12.28 -0.61 -13.25
CA VAL A 17 -11.25 -0.27 -12.25
C VAL A 17 -11.43 1.16 -11.75
N ARG A 18 -11.72 2.12 -12.65
CA ARG A 18 -11.96 3.52 -12.28
C ARG A 18 -13.18 3.64 -11.37
N GLU A 19 -14.31 3.03 -11.74
CA GLU A 19 -15.54 3.02 -10.94
C GLU A 19 -15.31 2.41 -9.55
N LEU A 20 -14.52 1.33 -9.46
CA LEU A 20 -14.14 0.74 -8.18
C LEU A 20 -13.35 1.72 -7.32
N ILE A 21 -12.36 2.40 -7.90
CA ILE A 21 -11.50 3.37 -7.20
C ILE A 21 -12.31 4.59 -6.75
N ASP A 22 -13.27 5.06 -7.55
CA ASP A 22 -14.12 6.21 -7.24
C ASP A 22 -15.00 6.01 -5.99
N MET A 23 -15.15 4.77 -5.50
CA MET A 23 -15.84 4.47 -4.23
C MET A 23 -14.98 4.75 -2.99
N PHE A 24 -13.68 5.00 -3.15
CA PHE A 24 -12.74 5.21 -2.05
C PHE A 24 -12.23 6.66 -2.01
N GLU A 25 -11.80 7.09 -0.82
CA GLU A 25 -11.06 8.33 -0.67
C GLU A 25 -9.63 8.17 -1.21
N LEU A 26 -9.24 9.06 -2.13
CA LEU A 26 -7.91 9.08 -2.71
C LEU A 26 -6.94 9.89 -1.85
N VAL A 27 -5.99 9.21 -1.22
CA VAL A 27 -4.90 9.85 -0.46
C VAL A 27 -3.72 10.13 -1.40
N PRO A 28 -3.32 11.39 -1.60
CA PRO A 28 -2.17 11.72 -2.45
C PRO A 28 -0.85 11.32 -1.79
N VAL A 29 0.15 10.99 -2.61
CA VAL A 29 1.53 10.83 -2.16
C VAL A 29 2.16 12.22 -2.04
N ASP A 30 2.17 12.77 -0.83
CA ASP A 30 2.78 14.06 -0.53
C ASP A 30 4.26 13.93 -0.10
N SER A 31 4.85 15.05 0.31
CA SER A 31 6.25 15.07 0.75
C SER A 31 6.50 14.25 2.02
N LEU A 32 5.53 14.17 2.94
CA LEU A 32 5.64 13.41 4.18
C LEU A 32 5.60 11.91 3.88
N VAL A 33 4.68 11.46 3.03
CA VAL A 33 4.61 10.08 2.54
C VAL A 33 5.90 9.70 1.82
N ALA A 34 6.35 10.52 0.86
CA ALA A 34 7.55 10.24 0.08
C ALA A 34 8.81 10.14 0.96
N THR A 35 8.99 11.06 1.91
CA THR A 35 10.14 11.04 2.83
C THR A 35 10.08 9.84 3.78
N THR A 36 8.89 9.50 4.28
CA THR A 36 8.68 8.33 5.16
C THR A 36 8.95 7.02 4.43
N SER A 37 8.50 6.89 3.19
CA SER A 37 8.79 5.74 2.32
C SER A 37 10.30 5.58 2.10
N GLY A 38 11.02 6.68 1.83
CA GLY A 38 12.48 6.66 1.73
C GLY A 38 13.18 6.16 3.00
N ARG A 39 12.70 6.57 4.18
CA ARG A 39 13.22 6.07 5.47
C ARG A 39 12.94 4.58 5.66
N PHE A 40 11.76 4.10 5.28
CA PHE A 40 11.45 2.67 5.34
C PHE A 40 12.35 1.86 4.43
N LEU A 41 12.58 2.31 3.20
CA LEU A 41 13.51 1.63 2.29
C LEU A 41 14.92 1.58 2.87
N ALA A 42 15.41 2.70 3.41
CA ALA A 42 16.73 2.74 4.03
C ALA A 42 16.86 1.74 5.19
N LYS A 43 15.80 1.55 5.98
CA LYS A 43 15.80 0.67 7.16
C LYS A 43 15.56 -0.81 6.81
N TYR A 44 14.64 -1.10 5.90
CA TYR A 44 14.09 -2.45 5.74
C TYR A 44 14.40 -3.12 4.41
N ARG A 45 14.88 -2.41 3.39
CA ARG A 45 15.14 -3.00 2.08
C ARG A 45 16.18 -4.12 2.15
N ALA A 46 17.28 -3.91 2.86
CA ALA A 46 18.36 -4.89 2.96
C ALA A 46 18.00 -6.09 3.85
N SER A 47 17.19 -5.88 4.88
CA SER A 47 16.88 -6.88 5.90
C SER A 47 15.62 -7.70 5.60
N HIS A 48 14.60 -7.08 5.00
CA HIS A 48 13.29 -7.67 4.79
C HIS A 48 12.83 -7.63 3.32
N GLY A 49 13.67 -7.12 2.41
CA GLY A 49 13.36 -7.06 0.99
C GLY A 49 12.28 -6.06 0.62
N LEU A 50 12.03 -5.03 1.44
CA LEU A 50 10.98 -4.03 1.19
C LEU A 50 11.17 -3.35 -0.18
N GLU A 51 10.13 -3.42 -1.02
CA GLU A 51 10.12 -2.81 -2.34
C GLU A 51 9.60 -1.35 -2.31
N PRO A 52 9.94 -0.52 -3.32
CA PRO A 52 9.53 0.89 -3.33
C PRO A 52 8.02 1.11 -3.27
N MET A 53 7.22 0.30 -3.96
CA MET A 53 5.76 0.44 -3.95
C MET A 53 5.16 0.05 -2.60
N ASP A 54 5.61 -1.06 -2.01
CA ASP A 54 5.24 -1.47 -0.64
C ASP A 54 5.62 -0.38 0.38
N ALA A 55 6.80 0.22 0.25
CA ALA A 55 7.24 1.31 1.13
C ALA A 55 6.36 2.55 1.03
N ILE A 56 5.89 2.91 -0.18
CA ILE A 56 4.94 4.02 -0.36
C ILE A 56 3.61 3.67 0.31
N ILE A 57 3.06 2.47 0.07
CA ILE A 57 1.79 2.02 0.67
C ILE A 57 1.86 2.05 2.20
N ALA A 58 2.93 1.50 2.78
CA ALA A 58 3.17 1.50 4.21
C ALA A 58 3.29 2.93 4.78
N ALA A 59 4.02 3.81 4.08
CA ALA A 59 4.20 5.19 4.51
C ALA A 59 2.89 5.98 4.45
N THR A 60 2.08 5.78 3.41
CA THR A 60 0.74 6.39 3.30
C THR A 60 -0.13 5.98 4.47
N ALA A 61 -0.21 4.69 4.79
CA ALA A 61 -1.00 4.20 5.90
C ALA A 61 -0.51 4.77 7.25
N LEU A 62 0.80 4.69 7.52
CA LEU A 62 1.36 5.17 8.80
C LEU A 62 1.15 6.68 9.00
N THR A 63 1.39 7.49 7.97
CA THR A 63 1.33 8.96 8.09
C THR A 63 -0.08 9.52 8.17
N ASN A 64 -1.09 8.71 7.84
CA ASN A 64 -2.50 9.05 7.93
C ASN A 64 -3.20 8.32 9.11
N ASP A 65 -2.42 7.73 10.04
CA ASP A 65 -2.94 6.95 11.18
C ASP A 65 -3.95 5.86 10.76
N ALA A 66 -3.75 5.28 9.57
CA ALA A 66 -4.65 4.30 8.98
C ALA A 66 -4.13 2.86 9.15
N ALA A 67 -5.06 1.91 9.26
CA ALA A 67 -4.72 0.49 9.20
C ALA A 67 -4.53 0.02 7.75
N LEU A 68 -3.45 -0.73 7.50
CA LEU A 68 -3.19 -1.35 6.22
C LEU A 68 -3.87 -2.72 6.14
N PHE A 69 -4.94 -2.79 5.35
CA PHE A 69 -5.59 -4.05 5.01
C PHE A 69 -4.84 -4.73 3.86
N THR A 70 -4.32 -5.94 4.11
CA THR A 70 -3.53 -6.66 3.10
C THR A 70 -3.54 -8.16 3.32
N LEU A 71 -3.50 -8.92 2.22
CA LEU A 71 -3.23 -10.35 2.25
C LEU A 71 -1.74 -10.64 2.41
N ASN A 72 -0.87 -9.68 2.07
CA ASN A 72 0.58 -9.85 2.09
C ASN A 72 1.21 -9.40 3.42
N THR A 73 0.61 -9.81 4.54
CA THR A 73 0.98 -9.30 5.88
C THR A 73 2.47 -9.46 6.21
N LYS A 74 3.14 -10.48 5.67
CA LYS A 74 4.57 -10.73 5.88
C LYS A 74 5.46 -9.61 5.36
N HIS A 75 5.03 -8.87 4.33
CA HIS A 75 5.78 -7.74 3.76
C HIS A 75 5.70 -6.47 4.61
N PHE A 76 4.77 -6.39 5.56
CA PHE A 76 4.47 -5.15 6.29
C PHE A 76 4.60 -5.27 7.81
N LYS A 77 4.39 -6.47 8.38
CA LYS A 77 4.29 -6.67 9.84
C LYS A 77 5.53 -6.29 10.66
N TYR A 78 6.69 -6.09 10.02
CA TYR A 78 7.93 -5.70 10.67
C TYR A 78 8.14 -4.18 10.70
N ILE A 79 7.24 -3.40 10.07
CA ILE A 79 7.34 -1.94 10.02
C ILE A 79 6.77 -1.38 11.33
N ASP A 80 7.66 -0.84 12.17
CA ASP A 80 7.29 -0.24 13.46
C ASP A 80 6.17 0.81 13.31
N GLY A 81 5.13 0.69 14.15
CA GLY A 81 3.99 1.60 14.20
C GLY A 81 2.89 1.33 13.16
N LEU A 82 3.13 0.49 12.16
CA LEU A 82 2.14 0.19 11.13
C LEU A 82 1.15 -0.88 11.62
N ILE A 83 -0.14 -0.55 11.64
CA ILE A 83 -1.21 -1.51 11.93
C ILE A 83 -1.51 -2.29 10.65
N VAL A 84 -1.32 -3.61 10.68
CA VAL A 84 -1.52 -4.49 9.52
C VAL A 84 -2.63 -5.48 9.82
N ILE A 85 -3.67 -5.50 9.00
CA ILE A 85 -4.85 -6.35 9.17
C ILE A 85 -5.01 -7.25 7.95
N ASN A 86 -5.19 -8.56 8.18
CA ASN A 86 -5.69 -9.45 7.13
C ASN A 86 -7.23 -9.46 7.21
N PRO A 87 -7.95 -8.97 6.18
CA PRO A 87 -9.41 -8.84 6.22
C PRO A 87 -10.16 -10.17 6.38
N TYR A 88 -9.52 -11.31 6.07
CA TYR A 88 -10.16 -12.62 6.11
C TYR A 88 -9.79 -13.44 7.35
N LEU A 89 -8.91 -12.93 8.21
CA LEU A 89 -8.62 -13.56 9.49
C LEU A 89 -9.44 -12.88 10.57
N THR A 90 -10.37 -13.62 11.17
CA THR A 90 -11.00 -13.23 12.44
C THR A 90 -10.05 -13.62 13.56
N TYR A 91 -9.75 -12.67 14.44
CA TYR A 91 -9.16 -12.99 15.74
C TYR A 91 -10.34 -13.19 16.70
N ASP A 92 -10.53 -14.42 17.18
CA ASP A 92 -11.51 -14.76 18.23
C ASP A 92 -11.19 -14.03 19.55
#